data_AF-A0A661Z1C8-F1
#
_entry.id   AF-A0A661Z1C8-F1
#
_cell.length_a   1.000
_cell.length_b   1.000
_cell.length_c   1.000
_cell.angle_alpha   90.00
_cell.angle_beta   90.00
_cell.angle_gamma   90.00
#
_symmetry.space_group_name_H-M   'P 1'
#
loop_
_entity.id
_entity.type
_entity.pdbx_description
1 polymer ?
#
loop_
_entity_poly.entity_id
_entity_poly.type
_entity_poly.pdbx_seq_one_letter_code
_entity_poly.pdbx_strand_id
1 'polypeptide(L)'
;MTEARKCLECNTEIFGRIDKKFCSDQCRNTYNNRTQAHQNKYIRKVNYTLRKNRRIMEAFVLTTDKNVKRVKKSDMLDKGFNFDFYTNIYSTKNKKYYYFSYEYGYNILEDNYIAIVRRDEYLK
;
A
#
# COMPACT_ATOMS: atom_id res chain seq x y z
N MET A 1 26.23 40.06 -20.74
CA MET A 1 24.78 40.10 -20.51
C MET A 1 24.47 39.14 -19.38
N THR A 2 23.85 39.61 -18.31
CA THR A 2 23.49 38.77 -17.15
C THR A 2 22.31 37.88 -17.54
N GLU A 3 22.49 36.56 -17.45
CA GLU A 3 21.46 35.60 -17.80
C GLU A 3 20.27 35.72 -16.82
N ALA A 4 19.06 35.92 -17.35
CA ALA A 4 17.86 36.04 -16.55
C ALA A 4 17.55 34.70 -15.87
N ARG A 5 17.52 34.68 -14.53
CA ARG A 5 17.16 33.47 -13.77
C ARG A 5 15.68 33.17 -13.93
N LYS A 6 15.35 31.93 -14.30
CA LYS A 6 13.97 31.51 -14.57
C LYS A 6 13.45 30.54 -13.52
N CYS A 7 12.14 30.57 -13.31
CA CYS A 7 11.42 29.62 -12.46
C CYS A 7 11.49 28.22 -13.03
N LEU A 8 11.84 27.23 -12.19
CA LEU A 8 11.92 25.82 -12.57
C LEU A 8 10.56 25.20 -12.95
N GLU A 9 9.45 25.86 -12.62
CA GLU A 9 8.09 25.37 -12.95
C GLU A 9 7.47 26.08 -14.15
N CYS A 10 7.41 27.42 -14.14
CA CYS A 10 6.67 28.20 -15.13
C CYS A 10 7.56 29.03 -16.08
N ASN A 11 8.89 28.92 -15.97
CA ASN A 11 9.87 29.67 -16.76
C ASN A 11 9.80 31.21 -16.69
N THR A 12 8.93 31.77 -15.84
CA THR A 12 8.89 33.21 -15.56
C THR A 12 10.18 33.68 -14.91
N GLU A 13 10.62 34.89 -15.25
CA GLU A 13 11.81 35.50 -14.65
C GLU A 13 11.65 35.68 -13.13
N ILE A 14 12.73 35.37 -12.40
CA ILE A 14 12.78 35.44 -10.95
C ILE A 14 13.56 36.66 -10.51
N PHE A 15 12.92 37.49 -9.69
CA PHE A 15 13.55 38.58 -8.98
C PHE A 15 13.71 38.27 -7.48
N GLY A 16 14.74 38.85 -6.87
CA GLY A 16 15.06 38.72 -5.45
C GLY A 16 16.26 37.81 -5.19
N ARG A 17 16.26 37.15 -4.02
CA ARG A 17 17.38 36.35 -3.48
C ARG A 17 18.09 35.49 -4.54
N ILE A 18 19.42 35.40 -4.43
CA ILE A 18 20.27 34.68 -5.39
C ILE A 18 19.93 33.18 -5.51
N ASP A 19 19.46 32.57 -4.42
CA ASP A 19 19.09 31.15 -4.32
C ASP A 19 17.62 30.85 -4.66
N LYS A 20 16.84 31.87 -5.06
CA LYS A 20 15.43 31.70 -5.39
C LYS A 20 15.25 30.87 -6.67
N LYS A 21 14.61 29.70 -6.53
CA LYS A 21 14.35 28.73 -7.62
C LYS A 21 12.93 28.80 -8.20
N PHE A 22 11.98 29.40 -7.47
CA PHE A 22 10.57 29.47 -7.83
C PHE A 22 10.05 30.90 -7.72
N CYS A 23 9.16 31.30 -8.64
CA CYS A 23 8.54 32.63 -8.57
C CYS A 23 7.50 32.74 -7.45
N SER A 24 6.86 31.63 -7.06
CA SER A 24 5.82 31.55 -6.03
C SER A 24 5.83 30.20 -5.30
N ASP A 25 5.19 30.15 -4.13
CA ASP A 25 4.97 28.90 -3.39
C ASP A 25 4.13 27.89 -4.18
N GLN A 26 3.19 28.38 -5.00
CA GLN A 26 2.40 27.53 -5.89
C GLN A 26 3.29 26.79 -6.90
N CYS A 27 4.26 27.50 -7.51
CA CYS A 27 5.22 26.89 -8.43
C CYS A 27 6.12 25.87 -7.72
N ARG A 28 6.57 26.18 -6.50
CA ARG A 28 7.36 25.24 -5.68
C ARG A 28 6.58 23.95 -5.41
N ASN A 29 5.34 24.07 -4.97
CA ASN A 29 4.50 22.92 -4.64
C ASN A 29 4.16 22.10 -5.89
N THR A 30 3.85 22.75 -7.01
CA THR A 30 3.55 22.06 -8.27
C THR A 30 4.75 21.28 -8.79
N TYR A 31 5.93 21.91 -8.80
CA TYR A 31 7.18 21.25 -9.19
C TYR A 31 7.47 20.03 -8.32
N ASN A 32 7.38 20.18 -7.00
CA ASN A 32 7.61 19.10 -6.04
C ASN A 32 6.58 17.97 -6.16
N ASN A 33 5.31 18.30 -6.41
CA ASN A 33 4.26 17.31 -6.64
C ASN A 33 4.54 16.51 -7.93
N ARG A 34 5.01 17.17 -8.99
CA ARG A 34 5.37 16.54 -10.26
C ARG A 34 6.58 15.62 -10.10
N THR A 35 7.65 16.07 -9.44
CA THR A 35 8.85 15.25 -9.21
C THR A 35 8.54 14.01 -8.37
N GLN A 36 7.68 14.14 -7.35
CA GLN A 36 7.28 13.02 -6.49
C GLN A 36 6.10 12.19 -7.06
N ALA A 37 5.53 12.57 -8.21
CA ALA A 37 4.31 11.94 -8.73
C ALA A 37 4.48 10.44 -9.01
N HIS A 38 5.61 10.03 -9.60
CA HIS A 38 5.88 8.64 -9.95
C HIS A 38 6.02 7.75 -8.72
N GLN A 39 6.85 8.15 -7.75
CA GLN A 39 7.03 7.42 -6.49
C GLN A 39 5.72 7.32 -5.71
N ASN A 40 4.98 8.43 -5.62
CA ASN A 40 3.68 8.47 -4.96
C ASN A 40 2.63 7.59 -5.65
N LYS A 41 2.68 7.45 -6.99
CA LYS A 41 1.75 6.59 -7.74
C LYS A 41 1.94 5.12 -7.36
N TYR A 42 3.18 4.63 -7.28
CA TYR A 42 3.45 3.25 -6.89
C TYR A 42 2.99 2.97 -5.45
N ILE A 43 3.39 3.81 -4.49
CA ILE A 43 3.01 3.67 -3.09
C ILE A 43 1.47 3.67 -2.93
N ARG A 44 0.77 4.57 -3.62
CA ARG A 44 -0.70 4.60 -3.62
C ARG A 44 -1.30 3.30 -4.17
N LYS A 45 -0.72 2.72 -5.22
CA LYS A 45 -1.16 1.43 -5.77
C LYS A 45 -0.96 0.30 -4.77
N VAL A 46 0.19 0.23 -4.11
CA VAL A 46 0.47 -0.76 -3.06
C VAL A 46 -0.54 -0.63 -1.92
N ASN A 47 -0.75 0.58 -1.40
CA ASN A 47 -1.71 0.84 -0.32
C ASN A 47 -3.15 0.51 -0.74
N TYR A 48 -3.53 0.79 -1.98
CA TYR A 48 -4.83 0.38 -2.52
C TYR A 48 -4.98 -1.15 -2.52
N THR A 49 -3.96 -1.89 -2.99
CA THR A 49 -3.97 -3.36 -2.99
C THR A 49 -4.06 -3.91 -1.57
N LEU A 50 -3.27 -3.39 -0.62
CA LEU A 50 -3.30 -3.83 0.78
C LEU A 50 -4.68 -3.59 1.42
N ARG A 51 -5.29 -2.42 1.18
CA ARG A 51 -6.65 -2.11 1.64
C ARG A 51 -7.69 -3.03 1.01
N LYS A 52 -7.58 -3.33 -0.28
CA LYS A 52 -8.45 -4.29 -0.97
C LYS A 52 -8.31 -5.68 -0.36
N ASN A 53 -7.09 -6.17 -0.18
CA ASN A 53 -6.79 -7.44 0.48
C ASN A 53 -7.41 -7.52 1.88
N ARG A 54 -7.23 -6.47 2.69
CA ARG A 54 -7.81 -6.36 4.04
C ARG A 54 -9.34 -6.51 4.00
N ARG A 55 -10.02 -5.74 3.15
CA ARG A 55 -11.50 -5.78 3.00
C ARG A 55 -11.99 -7.16 2.54
N ILE A 56 -11.26 -7.80 1.62
CA ILE A 56 -11.62 -9.14 1.14
C ILE A 56 -11.55 -10.12 2.31
N MET A 57 -10.43 -10.18 3.05
CA MET A 57 -10.29 -11.09 4.20
C MET A 57 -11.37 -10.85 5.27
N GLU A 58 -11.60 -9.59 5.63
CA GLU A 58 -12.65 -9.17 6.56
C GLU A 58 -14.03 -9.72 6.16
N ALA A 59 -14.41 -9.60 4.88
CA ALA A 59 -15.69 -10.09 4.38
C ALA A 59 -15.86 -11.61 4.51
N PHE A 60 -14.77 -12.39 4.49
CA PHE A 60 -14.86 -13.83 4.74
C PHE A 60 -14.95 -14.14 6.23
N VAL A 61 -14.17 -13.45 7.05
CA VAL A 61 -14.05 -13.72 8.49
C VAL A 61 -15.30 -13.30 9.27
N LEU A 62 -15.94 -12.18 8.90
CA LEU A 62 -17.17 -11.68 9.53
C LEU A 62 -18.37 -12.65 9.46
N THR A 63 -18.30 -13.68 8.62
CA THR A 63 -19.35 -14.69 8.49
C THR A 63 -19.21 -15.86 9.49
N THR A 64 -18.26 -15.78 10.42
CA THR A 64 -17.93 -16.90 11.32
C THR A 64 -17.78 -16.45 12.77
N ASP A 65 -18.32 -17.22 13.71
CA ASP A 65 -18.25 -16.91 15.15
C ASP A 65 -16.84 -16.99 15.75
N LYS A 66 -15.91 -17.66 15.05
CA LYS A 66 -14.55 -17.95 15.52
C LYS A 66 -13.47 -17.06 14.89
N ASN A 67 -13.86 -16.00 14.18
CA ASN A 67 -13.03 -15.15 13.32
C ASN A 67 -11.91 -15.89 12.54
N VAL A 68 -12.22 -17.11 12.11
CA VAL A 68 -11.35 -17.98 11.30
C VAL A 68 -12.21 -18.66 10.24
N LYS A 69 -11.78 -18.58 8.98
CA LYS A 69 -12.48 -19.23 7.86
C LYS A 69 -11.51 -19.91 6.91
N ARG A 70 -11.82 -21.17 6.56
CA ARG A 70 -11.16 -21.90 5.47
C ARG A 70 -11.84 -21.53 4.15
N VAL A 71 -11.05 -21.09 3.17
CA VAL A 71 -11.54 -20.71 1.83
C VAL A 71 -10.62 -21.26 0.74
N LYS A 72 -11.12 -21.43 -0.48
CA LYS A 72 -10.24 -21.78 -1.61
C LYS A 72 -9.43 -20.56 -2.02
N LYS A 73 -8.17 -20.79 -2.42
CA LYS A 73 -7.29 -19.75 -2.95
C LYS A 73 -7.87 -19.10 -4.21
N SER A 74 -8.58 -19.86 -5.06
CA SER A 74 -9.27 -19.36 -6.25
C SER A 74 -10.30 -18.27 -5.90
N ASP A 75 -11.11 -18.48 -4.87
CA ASP A 75 -12.20 -17.56 -4.51
C ASP A 75 -11.66 -16.18 -4.06
N MET A 76 -10.43 -16.15 -3.54
CA MET A 76 -9.71 -14.92 -3.21
C MET A 76 -9.24 -14.21 -4.48
N LEU A 77 -8.63 -14.96 -5.40
CA LEU A 77 -8.14 -14.44 -6.68
C LEU A 77 -9.29 -13.85 -7.51
N ASP A 78 -10.45 -14.51 -7.52
CA ASP A 78 -11.65 -14.07 -8.25
C ASP A 78 -12.19 -12.74 -7.70
N LYS A 79 -12.04 -12.51 -6.38
CA LYS A 79 -12.36 -11.21 -5.74
C LYS A 79 -11.24 -10.18 -5.94
N GLY A 80 -10.16 -10.56 -6.61
CA GLY A 80 -8.99 -9.75 -6.92
C GLY A 80 -8.12 -9.48 -5.70
N PHE A 81 -8.02 -10.45 -4.79
CA PHE A 81 -6.99 -10.51 -3.77
C PHE A 81 -5.63 -10.73 -4.42
N ASN A 82 -4.59 -10.07 -3.92
CA ASN A 82 -3.23 -10.23 -4.43
C ASN A 82 -2.31 -10.79 -3.33
N PHE A 83 -1.82 -12.01 -3.51
CA PHE A 83 -0.98 -12.71 -2.54
C PHE A 83 0.44 -12.14 -2.40
N ASP A 84 0.90 -11.33 -3.38
CA ASP A 84 2.24 -10.74 -3.39
C ASP A 84 2.36 -9.53 -2.45
N PHE A 85 1.23 -9.02 -1.94
CA PHE A 85 1.19 -7.84 -1.07
C PHE A 85 0.72 -8.19 0.34
N TYR A 86 1.64 -8.07 1.29
CA TYR A 86 1.40 -8.21 2.72
C TYR A 86 2.25 -7.20 3.49
N THR A 87 1.78 -6.80 4.66
CA THR A 87 2.48 -5.88 5.56
C THR A 87 3.50 -6.61 6.43
N ASN A 88 3.21 -7.84 6.83
CA ASN A 88 4.02 -8.59 7.80
C ASN A 88 3.90 -10.10 7.56
N ILE A 89 4.96 -10.84 7.91
CA ILE A 89 4.95 -12.30 7.98
C ILE A 89 5.14 -12.72 9.44
N TYR A 90 4.37 -13.69 9.90
CA TYR A 90 4.54 -14.32 11.20
C TYR A 90 4.75 -15.83 11.03
N SER A 91 5.79 -16.37 11.65
CA SER A 91 6.10 -17.80 11.65
C SER A 91 5.79 -18.41 13.01
N THR A 92 5.02 -19.50 13.03
CA THR A 92 4.78 -20.26 14.26
C THR A 92 5.92 -21.24 14.54
N LYS A 93 6.01 -21.73 15.79
CA LYS A 93 6.95 -22.80 16.19
C LYS A 93 6.81 -24.07 15.32
N ASN A 94 5.62 -24.29 14.77
CA ASN A 94 5.31 -25.44 13.91
C ASN A 94 5.57 -25.15 12.42
N LYS A 95 6.44 -24.17 12.10
CA LYS A 95 6.82 -23.76 10.73
C LYS A 95 5.63 -23.36 9.83
N LYS A 96 4.51 -22.91 10.41
CA LYS A 96 3.41 -22.32 9.63
C LYS A 96 3.67 -20.83 9.44
N TYR A 97 3.51 -20.35 8.20
CA TYR A 97 3.67 -18.95 7.84
C TYR A 97 2.31 -18.28 7.68
N TYR A 98 2.14 -17.15 8.36
CA TYR A 98 0.97 -16.28 8.25
C TYR A 98 1.39 -14.99 7.57
N TYR A 99 0.68 -14.64 6.50
CA TYR A 99 0.90 -13.42 5.73
C TYR A 99 -0.23 -12.45 6.05
N PHE A 100 0.12 -11.29 6.60
CA PHE A 100 -0.85 -10.32 7.10
C PHE A 100 -1.01 -9.13 6.16
N SER A 101 -2.25 -8.68 5.96
CA SER A 101 -2.57 -7.31 5.57
C SER A 101 -3.19 -6.63 6.79
N TYR A 102 -2.36 -5.89 7.52
CA TYR A 102 -2.71 -5.27 8.81
C TYR A 102 -3.14 -6.31 9.87
N GLU A 103 -4.39 -6.26 10.34
CA GLU A 103 -4.93 -7.14 11.37
C GLU A 103 -5.47 -8.47 10.85
N TYR A 104 -5.66 -8.62 9.54
CA TYR A 104 -6.11 -9.87 8.93
C TYR A 104 -4.94 -10.58 8.26
N GLY A 105 -4.88 -11.90 8.38
CA GLY A 105 -3.84 -12.69 7.74
C GLY A 105 -4.34 -14.01 7.21
N TYR A 106 -3.52 -14.65 6.39
CA TYR A 106 -3.80 -15.97 5.87
C TYR A 106 -2.62 -16.92 6.04
N ASN A 107 -2.92 -18.21 6.23
CA ASN A 107 -1.96 -19.29 6.14
C ASN A 107 -2.37 -20.23 5.00
N ILE A 108 -1.38 -20.66 4.20
CA ILE A 108 -1.60 -21.61 3.12
C ILE A 108 -1.77 -23.00 3.71
N LEU A 109 -2.82 -23.69 3.28
CA LEU A 109 -3.13 -25.08 3.62
C LEU A 109 -2.92 -25.97 2.39
N GLU A 110 -3.15 -27.27 2.56
CA GLU A 110 -3.17 -28.25 1.48
C GLU A 110 -4.38 -28.04 0.53
N ASP A 111 -4.35 -28.70 -0.62
CA ASP A 111 -5.42 -28.71 -1.63
C ASP A 111 -5.88 -27.33 -2.13
N ASN A 112 -4.95 -26.36 -2.23
CA ASN A 112 -5.24 -24.98 -2.63
C ASN A 112 -6.22 -24.24 -1.70
N TYR A 113 -6.31 -24.63 -0.43
CA TYR A 113 -7.04 -23.88 0.58
C TYR A 113 -6.13 -22.91 1.34
N ILE A 114 -6.75 -21.88 1.90
CA ILE A 114 -6.12 -20.99 2.88
C ILE A 114 -7.03 -20.87 4.10
N ALA A 115 -6.42 -20.67 5.27
CA ALA A 115 -7.10 -20.23 6.48
C ALA A 115 -6.91 -18.73 6.65
N ILE A 116 -8.00 -17.97 6.70
CA ILE A 116 -8.00 -16.54 7.00
C ILE A 116 -8.26 -16.36 8.50
N VAL A 117 -7.50 -15.49 9.15
CA VAL A 117 -7.54 -15.25 10.60
C VAL A 117 -7.46 -13.76 10.90
N ARG A 118 -7.93 -13.34 12.08
CA ARG A 118 -7.68 -12.01 12.66
C ARG A 118 -6.62 -12.09 13.77
N ARG A 119 -5.67 -11.15 13.75
CA ARG A 119 -4.46 -11.13 14.59
C ARG A 119 -4.75 -11.19 16.10
N ASP A 120 -5.78 -10.49 16.56
CA ASP A 120 -6.11 -10.36 17.99
C ASP A 120 -6.48 -11.71 18.65
N GLU A 121 -6.87 -12.71 17.85
CA GLU A 121 -7.22 -14.05 18.33
C GLU A 121 -6.10 -15.08 18.21
N TYR A 122 -5.15 -14.86 17.30
CA TYR A 122 -4.17 -15.87 16.90
C TYR A 122 -2.75 -15.64 17.45
N LEU A 123 -2.46 -14.46 18.00
CA LEU A 123 -1.17 -14.12 18.62
C LEU A 123 -1.24 -14.07 20.16
N LYS A 124 -2.24 -14.69 20.77
CA LYS A 124 -2.24 -14.95 22.22
C LYS A 124 -1.29 -16.08 22.58
#